data_AF-A0AAV7VR85-F1
#
_entry.id   AF-A0AAV7VR85-F1
#
_cell.length_a   1.000
_cell.length_b   1.000
_cell.length_c   1.000
_cell.angle_alpha   90.00
_cell.angle_beta   90.00
_cell.angle_gamma   90.00
#
_symmetry.space_group_name_H-M   'P 1'
#
loop_
_entity.id
_entity.type
_entity.pdbx_description
1 polymer ?
#
loop_
_entity_poly.entity_id
_entity_poly.type
_entity_poly.pdbx_seq_one_letter_code
_entity_poly.pdbx_strand_id
1 'polypeptide(L)'
;MLRTVYLLDSQPPPVKKLTSLKDYINDPDRDEPLIGLKYVEEGKKIKGKRHYRCTLCEHDMAMQIMFDHLIGHKHRRSYLNRHFPLLIKGVQAPTVAVIKKLAKEVEEEEGIQTYAINAILAFRFFMRIVLKL
;
A
#
# COMPACT_ATOMS: atom_id res chain seq x y z
N MET A 1 1.35 -29.85 -45.02
CA MET A 1 0.88 -28.46 -44.93
C MET A 1 0.50 -28.19 -43.47
N LEU A 2 1.40 -27.48 -42.77
CA LEU A 2 1.26 -26.66 -41.55
C LEU A 2 0.28 -27.10 -40.43
N ARG A 3 0.84 -27.61 -39.33
CA ARG A 3 0.20 -27.67 -38.01
C ARG A 3 1.20 -27.24 -36.93
N THR A 4 1.64 -25.99 -36.99
CA THR A 4 2.60 -25.37 -36.07
C THR A 4 2.31 -23.87 -35.92
N VAL A 5 1.14 -23.48 -35.42
CA VAL A 5 0.86 -22.07 -35.08
C VAL A 5 -0.17 -21.96 -33.95
N TYR A 6 0.11 -22.44 -32.73
CA TYR A 6 -0.74 -22.14 -31.56
C TYR A 6 0.05 -22.01 -30.23
N LEU A 7 1.30 -21.51 -30.28
CA LEU A 7 2.07 -21.19 -29.04
C LEU A 7 2.96 -19.95 -29.18
N LEU A 8 2.53 -18.91 -29.89
CA LEU A 8 3.21 -17.61 -29.91
C LEU A 8 2.14 -16.53 -30.00
N ASP A 9 1.61 -16.09 -28.86
CA ASP A 9 0.91 -14.79 -28.70
C ASP A 9 0.43 -14.52 -27.27
N SER A 10 0.68 -15.43 -26.31
CA SER A 10 0.50 -15.13 -24.89
C SER A 10 1.62 -14.25 -24.35
N GLN A 11 1.79 -13.04 -24.91
CA GLN A 11 2.51 -12.00 -24.21
C GLN A 11 1.66 -11.67 -22.98
N PRO A 12 2.17 -11.86 -21.74
CA PRO A 12 1.39 -11.51 -20.56
C PRO A 12 0.94 -10.05 -20.71
N PRO A 13 -0.32 -9.73 -20.34
CA PRO A 13 -0.84 -8.38 -20.50
C PRO A 13 0.18 -7.39 -19.92
N PRO A 14 0.41 -6.23 -20.57
CA PRO A 14 1.42 -5.28 -20.14
C PRO A 14 1.21 -4.97 -18.67
N VAL A 15 2.16 -5.39 -17.83
CA VAL A 15 2.07 -5.22 -16.38
C VAL A 15 2.00 -3.72 -16.12
N LYS A 16 0.85 -3.26 -15.64
CA LYS A 16 0.61 -1.84 -15.39
C LYS A 16 1.64 -1.35 -14.38
N LYS A 17 2.58 -0.53 -14.85
CA LYS A 17 3.70 -0.08 -14.03
C LYS A 17 3.20 0.97 -13.05
N LEU A 18 3.01 0.57 -11.80
CA LEU A 18 2.76 1.50 -10.70
C LEU A 18 3.99 2.41 -10.52
N THR A 19 3.79 3.72 -10.63
CA THR A 19 4.82 4.75 -10.44
C THR A 19 4.56 5.61 -9.20
N SER A 20 3.33 5.58 -8.69
CA SER A 20 2.90 6.22 -7.45
C SER A 20 1.80 5.42 -6.75
N LEU A 21 1.55 5.69 -5.46
CA LEU A 21 0.38 5.12 -4.79
C LEU A 21 -0.93 5.60 -5.42
N LYS A 22 -0.95 6.83 -5.96
CA LYS A 22 -2.11 7.40 -6.66
C LYS A 22 -2.49 6.59 -7.89
N ASP A 23 -1.53 5.95 -8.56
CA ASP A 23 -1.79 5.10 -9.73
C ASP A 23 -2.61 3.86 -9.33
N TYR A 24 -2.33 3.27 -8.17
CA TYR A 24 -3.06 2.11 -7.65
C TYR A 24 -4.43 2.50 -7.10
N ILE A 25 -4.49 3.61 -6.35
CA ILE A 25 -5.74 4.13 -5.76
C ILE A 25 -6.79 4.40 -6.84
N ASN A 26 -6.36 4.94 -7.98
CA ASN A 26 -7.24 5.27 -9.10
C ASN A 26 -7.43 4.10 -10.07
N ASP A 27 -6.88 2.92 -9.78
CA ASP A 27 -7.05 1.75 -10.63
C ASP A 27 -8.44 1.12 -10.38
N PRO A 28 -9.36 1.14 -11.36
CA PRO A 28 -10.66 0.50 -11.19
C PRO A 28 -10.54 -1.02 -11.03
N ASP A 29 -9.45 -1.62 -11.51
CA ASP A 29 -9.21 -3.06 -11.47
C ASP A 29 -8.38 -3.50 -10.25
N ARG A 30 -8.19 -2.63 -9.25
CA ARG A 30 -7.44 -2.98 -8.03
C ARG A 30 -8.10 -4.11 -7.25
N ASP A 31 -7.27 -5.01 -6.72
CA ASP A 31 -7.65 -6.27 -6.08
C ASP A 31 -7.29 -6.35 -4.58
N GLU A 32 -6.56 -5.37 -4.07
CA GLU A 32 -6.20 -5.24 -2.66
C GLU A 32 -6.91 -4.04 -2.03
N PRO A 33 -7.60 -4.24 -0.88
CA PRO A 33 -8.16 -3.13 -0.13
C PRO A 33 -7.05 -2.29 0.53
N LEU A 34 -7.19 -0.97 0.48
CA LEU A 34 -6.30 0.00 1.08
C LEU A 34 -7.01 0.81 2.16
N ILE A 35 -6.74 0.47 3.42
CA ILE A 35 -7.22 1.22 4.58
C ILE A 35 -6.10 2.05 5.20
N GLY A 36 -6.48 3.13 5.87
CA GLY A 36 -5.55 3.96 6.64
C GLY A 36 -4.58 4.79 5.80
N LEU A 37 -4.95 5.11 4.56
CA LEU A 37 -4.19 6.04 3.71
C LEU A 37 -4.07 7.44 4.34
N LYS A 38 -4.99 7.83 5.23
CA LYS A 38 -4.88 9.06 6.05
C LYS A 38 -3.62 9.12 6.93
N TYR A 39 -2.95 8.00 7.18
CA TYR A 39 -1.67 7.94 7.90
C TYR A 39 -0.45 7.93 6.97
N VAL A 40 -0.66 7.93 5.66
CA VAL A 40 0.41 7.91 4.68
C VAL A 40 0.71 9.34 4.25
N GLU A 41 1.99 9.64 4.19
CA GLU A 41 2.51 10.93 3.77
C GLU A 41 3.54 10.70 2.66
N GLU A 42 3.32 11.31 1.50
CA GLU A 42 4.29 11.32 0.41
C GLU A 42 5.28 12.48 0.60
N GLY A 43 6.57 12.16 0.67
CA GLY A 43 7.65 13.12 0.73
C GLY A 43 8.16 13.55 -0.64
N LYS A 44 9.07 14.53 -0.66
CA LYS A 44 9.77 14.94 -1.88
C LYS A 44 10.54 13.77 -2.49
N LYS A 45 10.67 13.79 -3.82
CA LYS A 45 11.50 12.82 -4.54
C LYS A 45 12.96 12.98 -4.12
N ILE A 46 13.60 11.90 -3.70
CA ILE A 46 15.04 11.84 -3.42
C ILE A 46 15.67 11.04 -4.56
N LYS A 47 16.63 11.64 -5.29
CA LYS A 47 17.25 11.03 -6.48
C LYS A 47 16.21 10.50 -7.49
N GLY A 48 15.13 11.28 -7.71
CA GLY A 48 14.05 10.94 -8.64
C GLY A 48 13.02 9.92 -8.11
N LYS A 49 13.23 9.33 -6.93
CA LYS A 49 12.33 8.32 -6.33
C LYS A 49 11.42 8.94 -5.27
N ARG A 50 10.12 8.63 -5.30
CA ARG A 50 9.15 9.04 -4.28
C ARG A 50 9.37 8.23 -2.99
N HIS A 51 9.35 8.91 -1.85
CA HIS A 51 9.43 8.30 -0.53
C HIS A 51 8.13 8.55 0.21
N TYR A 52 7.73 7.57 1.02
CA TYR A 52 6.49 7.64 1.79
C TYR A 52 6.78 7.32 3.24
N ARG A 53 5.98 7.90 4.11
CA ARG A 53 5.96 7.60 5.54
C ARG A 53 4.57 7.11 5.92
N CYS A 54 4.50 5.99 6.61
CA CYS A 54 3.29 5.58 7.32
C CYS A 54 3.44 5.98 8.78
N THR A 55 2.67 6.94 9.25
CA THR A 55 2.72 7.44 10.64
C THR A 55 2.02 6.51 11.62
N LEU A 56 1.14 5.63 11.15
CA LEU A 56 0.52 4.58 11.96
C LEU A 56 1.54 3.50 12.36
N CYS A 57 2.37 3.08 11.40
CA CYS A 57 3.34 2.01 11.60
C CYS A 57 4.74 2.55 11.89
N GLU A 58 4.97 3.86 11.75
CA GLU A 58 6.26 4.55 11.93
C GLU A 58 7.38 4.09 10.98
N HIS A 59 7.02 3.69 9.76
CA HIS A 59 7.96 3.25 8.72
C HIS A 59 8.12 4.30 7.60
N ASP A 60 9.38 4.55 7.21
CA ASP A 60 9.76 5.39 6.07
C ASP A 60 10.33 4.49 4.96
N MET A 61 9.71 4.48 3.77
CA MET A 61 10.01 3.49 2.73
C MET A 61 9.88 4.08 1.32
N ALA A 62 10.54 3.43 0.35
CA ALA A 62 10.33 3.72 -1.07
C ALA A 62 8.97 3.19 -1.54
N MET A 63 8.48 3.72 -2.67
CA MET A 63 7.13 3.43 -3.21
C MET A 63 6.74 1.94 -3.20
N GLN A 64 7.53 1.06 -3.83
CA GLN A 64 7.19 -0.36 -3.95
C GLN A 64 7.06 -1.04 -2.58
N ILE A 65 7.99 -0.75 -1.67
CA ILE A 65 7.97 -1.29 -0.31
C ILE A 65 6.78 -0.71 0.49
N MET A 66 6.43 0.57 0.26
CA MET A 66 5.24 1.17 0.87
C MET A 66 3.96 0.50 0.37
N PHE A 67 3.88 0.16 -0.91
CA PHE A 67 2.73 -0.57 -1.45
C PHE A 67 2.56 -1.93 -0.75
N ASP A 68 3.61 -2.76 -0.74
CA ASP A 68 3.62 -4.06 -0.05
C ASP A 68 3.28 -3.94 1.44
N HIS A 69 3.76 -2.87 2.09
CA HIS A 69 3.43 -2.56 3.46
C HIS A 69 1.93 -2.31 3.68
N LEU A 70 1.30 -1.51 2.83
CA LEU A 70 -0.11 -1.11 2.96
C LEU A 70 -1.07 -2.27 2.70
N ILE A 71 -0.76 -3.14 1.73
CA ILE A 71 -1.55 -4.36 1.48
C ILE A 71 -1.22 -5.47 2.50
N GLY A 72 -0.16 -5.31 3.28
CA GLY A 72 0.29 -6.27 4.28
C GLY A 72 -0.64 -6.37 5.50
N HIS A 73 -0.72 -7.59 6.06
CA HIS A 73 -1.55 -7.88 7.23
C HIS A 73 -1.18 -7.04 8.48
N LYS A 74 0.10 -6.67 8.66
CA LYS A 74 0.56 -5.89 9.82
C LYS A 74 -0.05 -4.49 9.84
N HIS A 75 -0.04 -3.79 8.70
CA HIS A 75 -0.64 -2.47 8.57
C HIS A 75 -2.16 -2.56 8.77
N ARG A 76 -2.83 -3.44 8.02
CA ARG A 76 -4.28 -3.64 8.11
C ARG A 76 -4.73 -3.94 9.54
N ARG A 77 -4.05 -4.87 10.23
CA ARG A 77 -4.33 -5.20 11.64
C ARG A 77 -4.12 -4.00 12.56
N SER A 78 -3.05 -3.23 12.36
CA SER A 78 -2.79 -2.03 13.17
C SER A 78 -3.89 -0.98 13.01
N TYR A 79 -4.40 -0.79 11.79
CA TYR A 79 -5.50 0.11 11.52
C TYR A 79 -6.81 -0.36 12.17
N LEU A 80 -7.18 -1.62 11.94
CA LEU A 80 -8.38 -2.24 12.51
C LEU A 80 -8.34 -2.22 14.04
N ASN A 81 -7.21 -2.55 14.67
CA ASN A 81 -7.06 -2.47 16.13
C ASN A 81 -7.29 -1.05 16.68
N ARG A 82 -6.89 -0.02 15.93
CA ARG A 82 -6.97 1.38 16.37
C ARG A 82 -8.36 1.99 16.18
N HIS A 83 -9.02 1.71 15.05
CA HIS A 83 -10.28 2.37 14.65
C HIS A 83 -11.50 1.47 14.77
N PHE A 84 -11.32 0.15 14.67
CA PHE A 84 -12.38 -0.86 14.71
C PHE A 84 -12.08 -1.96 15.74
N PRO A 85 -11.75 -1.61 17.01
CA PRO A 85 -11.31 -2.59 18.00
C PRO A 85 -12.37 -3.65 18.30
N LEU A 86 -13.66 -3.32 18.23
CA LEU A 86 -14.74 -4.28 18.44
C LEU A 86 -14.85 -5.30 17.29
N LEU A 87 -14.70 -4.82 16.05
CA LEU A 87 -14.74 -5.65 14.85
C LEU A 87 -13.65 -6.74 14.89
N ILE A 88 -12.42 -6.36 15.28
CA ILE A 88 -11.30 -7.31 15.29
C ILE A 88 -11.23 -8.16 16.56
N LYS A 89 -11.63 -7.65 17.73
CA LYS A 89 -11.66 -8.44 18.98
C LYS A 89 -12.75 -9.51 18.97
N GLY A 90 -13.82 -9.32 18.19
CA GLY A 90 -14.84 -10.35 17.97
C GLY A 90 -14.31 -11.59 17.22
N VAL A 91 -13.12 -11.49 16.63
CA VAL A 91 -12.46 -12.61 15.94
C VAL A 91 -11.31 -13.15 16.79
N GLN A 92 -11.43 -14.39 17.24
CA GLN A 92 -10.33 -15.06 17.92
C GLN A 92 -9.19 -15.36 16.92
N ALA A 93 -7.99 -14.84 17.20
CA ALA A 93 -6.78 -15.05 16.38
C ALA A 93 -7.01 -14.86 14.85
N PRO A 94 -7.33 -13.64 14.40
CA PRO A 94 -7.73 -13.39 13.02
C PRO A 94 -6.62 -13.78 12.02
N THR A 95 -6.97 -14.60 11.05
CA THR A 95 -6.08 -15.02 9.95
C THR A 95 -5.83 -13.86 8.98
N VAL A 96 -4.81 -13.99 8.12
CA VAL A 96 -4.52 -13.01 7.07
C VAL A 96 -5.72 -12.79 6.15
N ALA A 97 -6.44 -13.85 5.78
CA ALA A 97 -7.63 -13.78 4.94
C ALA A 97 -8.77 -13.00 5.62
N VAL A 98 -9.00 -13.23 6.92
CA VAL A 98 -10.01 -12.49 7.68
C VAL A 98 -9.64 -11.01 7.78
N ILE A 99 -8.36 -10.69 8.06
CA ILE A 99 -7.89 -9.30 8.11
C ILE A 99 -8.10 -8.59 6.76
N LYS A 100 -7.81 -9.26 5.64
CA LYS A 100 -8.07 -8.70 4.29
C LYS A 100 -9.56 -8.46 4.05
N LYS A 101 -10.43 -9.40 4.46
CA LYS A 101 -11.89 -9.23 4.34
C LYS A 101 -12.40 -8.03 5.14
N LEU A 102 -12.03 -7.93 6.41
CA LEU A 102 -12.41 -6.78 7.26
C LEU A 102 -11.87 -5.45 6.72
N ALA A 103 -10.65 -5.46 6.16
CA ALA A 103 -10.09 -4.28 5.50
C ALA A 103 -10.93 -3.83 4.30
N LYS A 104 -11.48 -4.78 3.53
CA LYS A 104 -12.37 -4.48 2.40
C LYS A 104 -13.68 -3.85 2.87
N GLU A 105 -14.32 -4.42 3.88
CA GLU A 105 -15.55 -3.88 4.47
C GLU A 105 -15.35 -2.43 4.96
N VAL A 106 -14.25 -2.17 5.67
CA VAL A 106 -13.90 -0.83 6.14
C VAL A 106 -13.62 0.15 5.00
N GLU A 107 -12.96 -0.28 3.93
CA GLU A 107 -12.73 0.59 2.76
C GLU A 107 -14.04 0.93 2.03
N GLU A 108 -14.98 0.00 1.95
CA GLU A 108 -16.32 0.24 1.39
C GLU A 108 -17.11 1.26 2.23
N GLU A 109 -16.98 1.18 3.56
CA GLU A 109 -17.63 2.12 4.50
C GLU A 109 -16.97 3.51 4.51
N GLU A 110 -15.65 3.59 4.60
CA GLU A 110 -14.91 4.87 4.65
C GLU A 110 -14.78 5.53 3.27
N GLY A 111 -14.99 4.76 2.20
CA GLY A 111 -14.62 5.14 0.84
C GLY A 111 -13.11 5.12 0.62
N ILE A 112 -12.72 5.27 -0.65
CA ILE A 112 -11.31 5.31 -1.04
C ILE A 112 -10.68 6.61 -0.52
N GLN A 113 -9.90 6.49 0.55
CA GLN A 113 -9.14 7.61 1.13
C GLN A 113 -7.93 7.98 0.25
N THR A 114 -7.34 9.14 0.55
CA THR A 114 -6.08 9.58 -0.05
C THR A 114 -5.01 9.84 1.01
N TYR A 115 -3.79 10.13 0.57
CA TYR A 115 -2.62 10.37 1.42
C TYR A 115 -2.19 11.84 1.37
N ALA A 116 -1.50 12.32 2.41
CA ALA A 116 -1.03 13.69 2.46
C ALA A 116 0.26 13.88 1.63
N ILE A 117 0.48 15.07 1.08
CA ILE A 117 1.76 15.43 0.44
C ILE A 117 2.52 16.36 1.38
N ASN A 118 3.67 15.90 1.87
CA ASN A 118 4.47 16.61 2.86
C ASN A 118 5.83 17.01 2.27
N ALA A 119 5.96 18.30 1.94
CA ALA A 119 7.16 18.87 1.31
C ALA A 119 8.43 18.82 2.20
N ILE A 120 8.31 18.53 3.50
CA ILE A 120 9.40 18.60 4.49
C ILE A 120 10.00 17.21 4.82
N LEU A 121 9.30 16.11 4.50
CA LEU A 121 9.71 14.74 4.90
C LEU A 121 11.12 14.31 4.43
N ALA A 122 11.64 14.89 3.35
CA ALA A 122 12.97 14.55 2.82
C ALA A 122 14.11 14.77 3.83
N PHE A 123 13.98 15.74 4.74
CA PHE A 123 15.00 16.01 5.76
C PHE A 123 15.08 14.92 6.84
N ARG A 124 13.94 14.33 7.23
CA ARG A 124 13.92 13.29 8.28
C ARG A 124 14.50 11.96 7.79
N PHE A 125 14.29 11.62 6.53
CA PHE A 125 14.88 10.44 5.91
C PHE A 125 16.39 10.59 5.71
N PHE A 126 16.85 11.77 5.25
CA PHE A 126 18.29 12.06 5.11
C PHE A 126 19.03 11.97 6.46
N MET A 127 18.47 12.57 7.52
CA MET A 127 19.06 12.48 8.87
C MET A 127 19.16 11.03 9.39
N ARG A 128 18.13 10.18 9.15
CA ARG A 128 18.19 8.76 9.54
C ARG A 128 19.25 7.95 8.79
N ILE A 129 19.58 8.32 7.54
CA ILE A 129 20.65 7.68 6.77
C ILE A 129 22.02 8.17 7.24
N VAL A 130 22.19 9.47 7.48
CA VAL A 130 23.49 10.05 7.85
C VAL A 130 23.90 9.73 9.29
N LEU A 131 22.94 9.57 10.21
CA LEU A 131 23.21 9.24 11.63
C LEU A 131 23.36 7.74 11.92
N LYS A 132 23.32 6.87 10.89
CA LYS A 132 23.61 5.43 10.99
C LYS A 132 24.94 5.03 10.34
N LEU A 133 25.82 6.00 10.06
CA LEU A 133 27.22 5.81 9.66
C LEU A 133 28.16 6.27 10.76
#